data_AF-A0A7C2FV33-F1
#
_entry.id   AF-A0A7C2FV33-F1
#
_cell.length_a   1.000
_cell.length_b   1.000
_cell.length_c   1.000
_cell.angle_alpha   90.00
_cell.angle_beta   90.00
_cell.angle_gamma   90.00
#
_symmetry.space_group_name_H-M   'P 1'
#
loop_
_entity.id
_entity.type
_entity.pdbx_description
1 polymer ?
#
loop_
_entity_poly.entity_id
_entity_poly.type
_entity_poly.pdbx_seq_one_letter_code
_entity_poly.pdbx_strand_id
1 'polypeptide(L)'
;YLAMNSKDMGADVVLAWPTAAVAVMGAEGAANIIYRKEILSSPNPEETRRRKIEEYRQAFDNPWVAAGRGYIDDVIDPKDTRRVLYRHLRMLWGKKEERPWRKHDNIPL
;
A
#
# COMPACT_ATOMS: atom_id res chain seq x y z
N TYR A 1 4.40 0.29 4.96
CA TYR A 1 4.02 -0.50 3.79
C TYR A 1 5.19 -1.35 3.30
N LEU A 2 6.25 -0.77 2.72
CA LEU A 2 7.37 -1.53 2.14
C LEU A 2 7.99 -2.55 3.12
N ALA A 3 8.30 -2.11 4.34
CA ALA A 3 8.88 -2.97 5.37
C ALA A 3 8.01 -4.19 5.76
N MET A 4 6.71 -4.17 5.48
CA MET A 4 5.78 -5.28 5.73
C MET A 4 5.70 -6.25 4.54
N ASN A 5 6.83 -6.47 3.87
CA ASN A 5 6.97 -7.34 2.70
C ASN A 5 6.01 -6.99 1.56
N SER A 6 6.19 -5.80 0.98
CA SER A 6 5.49 -5.42 -0.27
C SER A 6 5.98 -6.25 -1.46
N LYS A 7 5.28 -6.13 -2.61
CA LYS A 7 5.70 -6.73 -3.88
C LYS A 7 7.16 -6.39 -4.22
N ASP A 8 7.55 -5.12 -4.02
CA ASP A 8 8.91 -4.63 -4.27
C ASP A 8 9.98 -5.27 -3.38
N MET A 9 9.61 -5.84 -2.24
CA MET A 9 10.52 -6.52 -1.31
C MET A 9 10.65 -8.03 -1.61
N GLY A 10 9.95 -8.53 -2.64
CA GLY A 10 9.98 -9.94 -3.04
C GLY A 10 8.76 -10.74 -2.57
N ALA A 11 7.67 -10.09 -2.17
CA ALA A 11 6.44 -10.81 -1.88
C ALA A 11 5.89 -11.49 -3.14
N ASP A 12 5.65 -12.80 -3.06
CA ASP A 12 5.10 -13.58 -4.17
C ASP A 12 3.67 -13.15 -4.52
N VAL A 13 2.85 -12.99 -3.49
CA VAL A 13 1.43 -12.62 -3.62
C VAL A 13 1.09 -11.59 -2.55
N VAL A 14 0.51 -10.48 -2.96
CA VAL A 14 0.04 -9.39 -2.11
C VAL A 14 -1.47 -9.30 -2.24
N LEU A 15 -2.17 -9.46 -1.12
CA LEU A 15 -3.63 -9.41 -1.05
C LEU A 15 -4.04 -8.22 -0.19
N ALA A 16 -5.14 -7.59 -0.53
CA ALA A 16 -5.74 -6.53 0.28
C ALA A 16 -7.19 -6.85 0.61
N TRP A 17 -7.64 -6.34 1.76
CA TRP A 17 -9.07 -6.26 2.05
C TRP A 17 -9.65 -4.95 1.49
N PRO A 18 -10.97 -4.85 1.30
CA PRO A 18 -11.60 -3.62 0.82
C PRO A 18 -11.36 -2.42 1.75
N THR A 19 -11.07 -2.69 3.03
CA THR A 19 -10.77 -1.68 4.05
C THR A 19 -9.30 -1.26 4.10
N ALA A 20 -8.42 -1.85 3.27
CA ALA A 20 -7.01 -1.51 3.26
C ALA A 20 -6.77 -0.15 2.63
N ALA A 21 -6.03 0.72 3.33
CA ALA A 21 -5.56 1.99 2.81
C ALA A 21 -4.07 1.87 2.48
N VAL A 22 -3.72 2.02 1.19
CA VAL A 22 -2.34 1.95 0.71
C VAL A 22 -1.92 3.32 0.21
N ALA A 23 -1.24 4.08 1.06
CA ALA A 23 -0.73 5.42 0.76
C ALA A 23 0.73 5.58 1.18
N VAL A 24 1.41 6.56 0.58
CA VAL A 24 2.80 6.91 0.92
C VAL A 24 2.90 7.46 2.35
N MET A 25 1.90 8.24 2.77
CA MET A 25 1.75 8.81 4.09
C MET A 25 0.26 9.04 4.38
N GLY A 26 -0.08 9.43 5.62
CA GLY A 26 -1.46 9.76 5.99
C GLY A 26 -2.02 10.95 5.20
N ALA A 27 -3.33 10.91 4.91
CA ALA A 27 -4.02 11.89 4.07
C ALA A 27 -3.83 13.35 4.53
N GLU A 28 -3.80 13.59 5.83
CA GLU A 28 -3.58 14.93 6.40
C GLU A 28 -2.19 15.48 6.05
N GLY A 29 -1.14 14.68 6.25
CA GLY A 29 0.23 15.07 5.89
C GLY A 29 0.37 15.28 4.38
N ALA A 30 -0.20 14.37 3.58
CA ALA A 30 -0.14 14.46 2.13
C ALA A 30 -0.84 15.72 1.61
N ALA A 31 -2.06 16.00 2.08
CA ALA A 31 -2.83 17.15 1.65
C ALA A 31 -2.15 18.48 2.02
N ASN A 32 -1.55 18.56 3.21
CA ASN A 32 -0.83 19.76 3.66
C ASN A 32 0.44 20.05 2.84
N ILE A 33 1.07 19.02 2.25
CA ILE A 33 2.24 19.19 1.39
C ILE A 33 1.82 19.50 -0.05
N ILE A 34 0.91 18.70 -0.61
CA ILE A 34 0.49 18.79 -2.01
C ILE A 34 -0.31 20.06 -2.28
N TYR A 35 -1.31 20.35 -1.43
CA TYR A 35 -2.22 21.48 -1.60
C TYR A 35 -1.81 22.71 -0.77
N ARG A 36 -0.55 22.77 -0.30
CA ARG A 36 -0.05 23.83 0.58
C ARG A 36 -0.39 25.23 0.06
N LYS A 37 -0.14 25.49 -1.23
CA LYS A 37 -0.39 26.80 -1.85
C LYS A 37 -1.87 27.14 -1.87
N GLU A 38 -2.72 26.20 -2.31
CA GLU A 38 -4.18 26.38 -2.41
C GLU A 38 -4.81 26.63 -1.03
N ILE A 39 -4.35 25.91 -0.01
CA ILE A 39 -4.81 26.09 1.38
C ILE A 39 -4.44 27.50 1.89
N LEU A 40 -3.19 27.94 1.66
CA LEU A 40 -2.72 29.24 2.14
C LEU A 40 -3.32 30.43 1.37
N SER A 41 -3.64 30.26 0.09
CA SER A 41 -4.27 31.30 -0.73
C SER A 41 -5.79 31.36 -0.58
N SER A 42 -6.39 30.43 0.17
CA SER A 42 -7.84 30.35 0.31
C SER A 42 -8.37 31.40 1.30
N PRO A 43 -9.56 31.98 1.05
CA PRO A 43 -10.26 32.81 2.04
C PRO A 43 -10.57 32.07 3.35
N ASN A 44 -10.71 30.74 3.29
CA ASN A 44 -10.92 29.89 4.45
C ASN A 44 -9.95 28.68 4.41
N PRO A 45 -8.71 28.85 4.91
CA PRO A 45 -7.68 27.81 4.86
C PRO A 45 -8.07 26.52 5.55
N GLU A 46 -8.73 26.57 6.71
CA GLU A 46 -9.09 25.37 7.48
C GLU A 46 -10.17 24.54 6.79
N GLU A 47 -11.18 25.20 6.23
CA GLU A 47 -12.21 24.53 5.44
C GLU A 47 -11.63 23.91 4.17
N THR A 48 -10.76 24.64 3.48
CA THR A 48 -10.08 24.16 2.27
C THR A 48 -9.19 22.96 2.58
N ARG A 49 -8.45 23.01 3.70
CA ARG A 49 -7.65 21.88 4.18
C ARG A 49 -8.53 20.66 4.41
N ARG A 50 -9.63 20.78 5.17
CA ARG A 50 -10.54 19.66 5.43
C ARG A 50 -11.08 19.04 4.14
N ARG A 51 -11.50 19.88 3.19
CA ARG A 51 -11.96 19.42 1.88
C ARG A 51 -10.88 18.65 1.13
N LYS A 52 -9.65 19.17 1.09
CA LYS A 52 -8.52 18.54 0.41
C LYS A 52 -8.05 17.24 1.07
N ILE A 53 -8.14 17.15 2.39
CA ILE A 53 -7.88 15.90 3.12
C ILE A 53 -8.90 14.84 2.70
N GLU A 54 -10.18 15.18 2.70
CA GLU A 54 -11.25 14.25 2.33
C GLU A 54 -11.15 13.83 0.86
N GLU A 55 -10.86 14.76 -0.05
CA GLU A 55 -10.61 14.48 -1.47
C GLU A 55 -9.43 13.50 -1.64
N TYR A 56 -8.33 13.73 -0.93
CA TYR A 56 -7.18 12.82 -0.94
C TYR A 56 -7.54 11.44 -0.38
N ARG A 57 -8.34 11.41 0.70
CA ARG A 57 -8.80 10.18 1.34
C ARG A 57 -9.61 9.33 0.37
N GLN A 58 -10.60 9.93 -0.27
CA GLN A 58 -11.45 9.21 -1.23
C GLN A 58 -10.64 8.71 -2.43
N ALA A 59 -9.67 9.50 -2.89
CA ALA A 59 -8.82 9.12 -4.01
C ALA A 59 -7.83 8.00 -3.67
N PHE A 60 -7.22 8.01 -2.48
CA PHE A 60 -6.05 7.18 -2.17
C PHE A 60 -6.16 6.26 -0.94
N ASP A 61 -7.11 6.47 -0.01
CA ASP A 61 -7.39 5.53 1.10
C ASP A 61 -8.27 4.36 0.61
N ASN A 62 -7.86 3.72 -0.48
CA ASN A 62 -8.50 2.52 -0.99
C ASN A 62 -7.45 1.59 -1.62
N PRO A 63 -7.70 0.27 -1.68
CA PRO A 63 -6.74 -0.68 -2.22
C PRO A 63 -6.71 -0.68 -3.75
N TRP A 64 -7.73 -0.14 -4.41
CA TRP A 64 -7.94 -0.25 -5.84
C TRP A 64 -6.91 0.52 -6.67
N VAL A 65 -6.43 1.66 -6.17
CA VAL A 65 -5.35 2.40 -6.85
C VAL A 65 -4.07 1.57 -6.88
N ALA A 66 -3.73 0.90 -5.78
CA ALA A 66 -2.54 0.06 -5.71
C ALA A 66 -2.72 -1.25 -6.51
N ALA A 67 -3.92 -1.83 -6.50
CA ALA A 67 -4.26 -2.99 -7.34
C ALA A 67 -4.20 -2.66 -8.84
N GLY A 68 -4.72 -1.51 -9.27
CA GLY A 68 -4.64 -1.04 -10.66
C GLY A 68 -3.22 -0.78 -11.16
N ARG A 69 -2.25 -0.65 -10.24
CA ARG A 69 -0.82 -0.54 -10.54
C ARG A 69 -0.06 -1.87 -10.43
N GLY A 70 -0.72 -2.96 -10.05
CA GLY A 70 -0.10 -4.28 -9.88
C GLY A 70 0.72 -4.45 -8.59
N TYR A 71 0.61 -3.53 -7.63
CA TYR A 71 1.25 -3.69 -6.32
C TYR A 71 0.51 -4.68 -5.41
N ILE A 72 -0.79 -4.82 -5.64
CA ILE A 72 -1.68 -5.79 -5.00
C ILE A 72 -2.18 -6.71 -6.12
N ASP A 73 -2.07 -8.02 -5.91
CA ASP A 73 -2.51 -9.02 -6.88
C ASP A 73 -4.04 -9.17 -6.89
N ASP A 74 -4.69 -9.07 -5.73
CA ASP A 74 -6.16 -9.13 -5.62
C ASP A 74 -6.69 -8.42 -4.37
N VAL A 75 -7.93 -7.92 -4.46
CA VAL A 75 -8.69 -7.36 -3.32
C VAL A 75 -9.81 -8.34 -2.98
N ILE A 76 -9.69 -8.99 -1.83
CA ILE A 76 -10.52 -10.14 -1.44
C ILE A 76 -11.46 -9.82 -0.28
N ASP A 77 -12.59 -10.51 -0.20
CA ASP A 77 -13.46 -10.47 0.99
C ASP A 77 -12.68 -11.02 2.22
N PRO A 78 -12.69 -10.33 3.37
CA PRO A 78 -12.02 -10.81 4.58
C PRO A 78 -12.36 -12.26 4.96
N LYS A 79 -13.59 -12.72 4.71
CA LYS A 79 -14.00 -14.11 5.02
C LYS A 79 -13.30 -15.17 4.14
N ASP A 80 -12.84 -14.78 2.96
CA ASP A 80 -12.20 -15.66 1.99
C ASP A 80 -10.69 -15.80 2.21
N THR A 81 -10.10 -15.00 3.11
CA THR A 81 -8.66 -14.93 3.36
C THR A 81 -8.02 -16.32 3.51
N ARG A 82 -8.59 -17.18 4.37
CA ARG A 82 -8.06 -18.54 4.59
C ARG A 82 -8.04 -19.38 3.31
N ARG A 83 -9.13 -19.32 2.53
CA ARG A 83 -9.29 -20.09 1.28
C ARG A 83 -8.30 -19.63 0.23
N VAL A 84 -8.13 -18.32 0.07
CA VAL A 84 -7.21 -17.72 -0.90
C VAL A 84 -5.76 -18.01 -0.52
N LEU A 85 -5.39 -17.82 0.76
CA LEU A 85 -4.05 -18.16 1.25
C LEU A 85 -3.68 -19.62 1.00
N TYR A 86 -4.59 -20.57 1.29
CA TYR A 86 -4.34 -21.99 1.02
C TYR A 86 -4.01 -22.25 -0.45
N ARG A 87 -4.73 -21.61 -1.38
CA ARG A 87 -4.48 -21.77 -2.83
C ARG A 87 -3.10 -21.25 -3.23
N HIS A 88 -2.72 -20.06 -2.77
CA HIS A 88 -1.42 -19.48 -3.11
C HIS A 88 -0.26 -20.24 -2.45
N LEU A 89 -0.39 -20.66 -1.19
CA LEU A 89 0.64 -21.47 -0.53
C LEU A 89 0.83 -22.82 -1.24
N ARG A 90 -0.26 -23.44 -1.71
CA ARG A 90 -0.18 -24.68 -2.50
C ARG A 90 0.50 -24.45 -3.85
N MET A 91 0.23 -23.34 -4.53
CA MET A 91 0.89 -22.95 -5.78
C MET A 91 2.40 -22.71 -5.56
N LEU A 92 2.77 -22.08 -4.45
CA LEU A 92 4.14 -21.69 -4.12
C LEU A 92 4.96 -22.79 -3.43
N TRP A 93 4.35 -23.94 -3.13
CA TRP A 93 4.99 -25.03 -2.37
C TRP A 93 6.35 -25.47 -2.92
N GLY A 94 6.51 -25.45 -4.24
CA GLY A 94 7.75 -25.83 -4.92
C GLY A 94 8.66 -24.68 -5.32
N LYS A 95 8.36 -23.43 -4.90
CA LYS A 95 9.13 -22.26 -5.31
C LYS A 95 10.58 -22.40 -4.85
N LYS A 96 11.52 -22.20 -5.78
CA LYS A 96 12.96 -22.07 -5.50
C LYS A 96 13.42 -20.73 -6.05
N GLU A 97 14.22 -20.03 -5.27
CA GLU A 97 14.75 -18.71 -5.62
C GLU A 97 16.24 -18.69 -5.28
N GLU A 98 17.07 -18.36 -6.27
CA GLU A 98 18.50 -18.23 -6.08
C GLU A 98 18.85 -16.81 -5.66
N ARG A 99 19.91 -16.67 -4.86
CA ARG A 99 20.44 -15.37 -4.45
C ARG A 99 21.92 -15.28 -4.83
N PRO A 100 22.46 -14.06 -5.02
CA PRO A 100 23.88 -13.88 -5.29
C PRO A 100 24.77 -14.59 -4.24
N TRP A 101 25.83 -15.24 -4.70
CA TRP A 101 26.76 -15.92 -3.80
C TRP A 101 27.51 -14.92 -2.91
N ARG A 102 27.58 -15.22 -1.61
CA ARG A 102 28.34 -14.47 -0.61
C ARG A 102 28.60 -15.35 0.61
N LYS A 103 29.65 -15.04 1.38
CA LYS A 103 29.98 -15.76 2.63
C LYS A 103 28.88 -15.59 3.69
N HIS A 104 28.41 -14.36 3.88
CA HIS A 104 27.30 -13.98 4.75
C HIS A 104 26.76 -12.60 4.31
N ASP A 105 25.67 -12.14 4.92
CA ASP A 105 25.12 -10.79 4.72
C ASP A 105 25.74 -9.76 5.68
N ASN A 106 25.37 -8.48 5.52
CA ASN A 106 25.70 -7.39 6.44
C ASN A 106 24.42 -6.62 6.85
N ILE A 107 23.58 -7.27 7.65
CA ILE A 107 22.34 -6.66 8.16
C ILE A 107 22.66 -5.54 9.15
N PRO A 108 21.91 -4.42 9.18
CA PRO A 108 22.08 -3.38 10.20
C PRO A 108 21.95 -3.96 11.63
N LEU A 109 22.83 -3.50 12.54
CA LEU A 109 22.86 -3.84 13.97
C LEU A 109 22.36 -2.68 14.84
#